data_AF-A0A1J1ACS9-F1
#
_entry.id   AF-A0A1J1ACS9-F1
#
_cell.length_a   1.000
_cell.length_b   1.000
_cell.length_c   1.000
_cell.angle_alpha   90.00
_cell.angle_beta   90.00
_cell.angle_gamma   90.00
#
_symmetry.space_group_name_H-M   'P 1'
#
loop_
_entity.id
_entity.type
_entity.pdbx_description
1 polymer ?
#
loop_
_entity_poly.entity_id
_entity_poly.type
_entity_poly.pdbx_seq_one_letter_code
_entity_poly.pdbx_strand_id
1 'polypeptide(L)'
;MTETTSEAHLQEIEELLADVDRPPATTLDILGEAKRERYWEDLLVYFLNPSNPHGFNADVLAAFLQALSEHEGTSLPPLRHELEQVEVQSQVPTGDGPFDIFLWSKDAWYVVIELKVAAAETGTQTRRYAQAPKLGELVVNQHEGASEYVYLAPRSAGSSTSEKFVDVSWEYLIPYLEEVLRTSYGQYPSKSHAQLADYLDTIKQTLNMDEFTTISEETKLYTDYADTINRLIEAYEDDRAKIFNHLQTVFLDELESPREGWVVNNSPKRYINFAKNDWGNVAGSVRIEYEPHVHLNRDHPEIRLRLDIENTGKQEIRKEFNEKLDEAERDALRNADWEFVDGSYAYLTKSVPLDVDQPVDSIHHAIQNLNELRAMVEPYIDEIVAKYQNSAD
;
A
#
# COMPACT_ATOMS: atom_id res chain seq x y z
N MET A 1 -26.56 34.12 0.26
CA MET A 1 -26.73 33.18 1.38
C MET A 1 -26.36 31.77 0.92
N THR A 2 -25.12 31.59 0.47
CA THR A 2 -24.64 30.33 -0.14
C THR A 2 -23.19 30.01 0.24
N GLU A 3 -22.41 30.98 0.75
CA GLU A 3 -21.03 30.79 1.22
C GLU A 3 -20.94 29.98 2.53
N THR A 4 -21.92 30.11 3.44
CA THR A 4 -21.91 29.44 4.76
C THR A 4 -22.02 27.91 4.70
N THR A 5 -22.57 27.35 3.62
CA THR A 5 -22.73 25.90 3.45
C THR A 5 -21.48 25.22 2.91
N SER A 6 -20.65 25.95 2.14
CA SER A 6 -19.42 25.41 1.57
C SER A 6 -18.27 25.44 2.58
N GLU A 7 -18.18 26.49 3.41
CA GLU A 7 -17.19 26.56 4.51
C GLU A 7 -17.46 25.49 5.58
N ALA A 8 -18.73 25.25 5.93
CA ALA A 8 -19.09 24.19 6.87
C ALA A 8 -18.75 22.79 6.32
N HIS A 9 -18.97 22.54 5.02
CA HIS A 9 -18.57 21.28 4.39
C HIS A 9 -17.05 21.14 4.28
N LEU A 10 -16.32 22.23 4.01
CA LEU A 10 -14.86 22.21 3.99
C LEU A 10 -14.30 21.88 5.36
N GLN A 11 -14.87 22.47 6.42
CA GLN A 11 -14.44 22.25 7.79
C GLN A 11 -14.75 20.83 8.27
N GLU A 12 -15.88 20.26 7.84
CA GLU A 12 -16.25 18.86 8.12
C GLU A 12 -15.33 17.88 7.35
N ILE A 13 -14.92 18.22 6.12
CA ILE A 13 -13.92 17.47 5.36
C ILE A 13 -12.52 17.61 6.00
N GLU A 14 -12.14 18.80 6.47
CA GLU A 14 -10.87 19.03 7.18
C GLU A 14 -10.81 18.27 8.51
N GLU A 15 -11.91 18.19 9.26
CA GLU A 15 -12.00 17.37 10.48
C GLU A 15 -11.96 15.87 10.17
N LEU A 16 -12.64 15.42 9.10
CA LEU A 16 -12.57 14.03 8.65
C LEU A 16 -11.17 13.65 8.13
N LEU A 17 -10.47 14.56 7.44
CA LEU A 17 -9.11 14.35 6.98
C LEU A 17 -8.10 14.38 8.13
N ALA A 18 -8.30 15.24 9.13
CA ALA A 18 -7.46 15.29 10.32
C ALA A 18 -7.57 14.03 11.20
N ASP A 19 -8.67 13.27 11.10
CA ASP A 19 -8.81 11.95 11.71
C ASP A 19 -8.26 10.81 10.82
N VAL A 20 -8.13 11.01 9.50
CA VAL A 20 -7.52 10.06 8.55
C VAL A 20 -5.99 10.16 8.55
N ASP A 21 -5.42 11.34 8.81
CA ASP A 21 -3.97 11.59 8.85
C ASP A 21 -3.29 11.17 10.17
N ARG A 22 -4.04 10.65 11.16
CA ARG A 22 -3.41 10.16 12.39
C ARG A 22 -2.83 8.76 12.15
N PRO A 23 -1.51 8.56 12.33
CA PRO A 23 -0.94 7.22 12.25
C PRO A 23 -1.66 6.31 13.26
N PRO A 24 -1.78 4.99 12.97
CA PRO A 24 -2.39 4.06 13.89
C PRO A 24 -1.75 4.18 15.28
N ALA A 25 -2.59 4.11 16.32
CA ALA A 25 -2.10 4.16 17.69
C ALA A 25 -1.13 3.01 17.94
N THR A 26 0.04 3.32 18.49
CA THR A 26 1.04 2.30 18.84
C THR A 26 0.58 1.46 20.02
N THR A 27 1.25 0.34 20.27
CA THR A 27 0.92 -0.51 21.43
C THR A 27 0.93 0.28 22.75
N LEU A 28 1.93 1.16 22.95
CA LEU A 28 2.02 1.95 24.17
C LEU A 28 0.98 3.08 24.21
N ASP A 29 0.55 3.62 23.07
CA ASP A 29 -0.56 4.58 23.02
C ASP A 29 -1.89 3.91 23.40
N ILE A 30 -2.15 2.72 22.86
CA ILE A 30 -3.35 1.93 23.18
C ILE A 30 -3.41 1.62 24.68
N LEU A 31 -2.27 1.32 25.30
CA LEU A 31 -2.17 1.05 26.73
C LEU A 31 -2.22 2.32 27.60
N GLY A 32 -2.12 3.51 26.99
CA GLY A 32 -2.03 4.79 27.71
C GLY A 32 -0.68 4.97 28.43
N GLU A 33 0.36 4.30 27.95
CA GLU A 33 1.67 4.18 28.59
C GLU A 33 2.81 4.81 27.77
N ALA A 34 2.49 5.44 26.63
CA ALA A 34 3.46 6.05 25.71
C ALA A 34 4.38 7.10 26.35
N LYS A 35 3.97 7.73 27.46
CA LYS A 35 4.79 8.73 28.18
C LYS A 35 5.57 8.18 29.37
N ARG A 36 5.50 6.88 29.66
CA ARG A 36 6.19 6.29 30.82
C ARG A 36 7.55 5.74 30.40
N GLU A 37 8.60 6.39 30.92
CA GLU A 37 10.02 6.08 30.63
C GLU A 37 10.36 4.60 30.82
N ARG A 38 9.78 3.97 31.85
CA ARG A 38 9.98 2.56 32.16
C ARG A 38 9.69 1.63 30.98
N TYR A 39 8.60 1.86 30.23
CA TYR A 39 8.26 0.98 29.11
C TYR A 39 9.16 1.22 27.89
N TRP A 40 9.67 2.44 27.73
CA TRP A 40 10.63 2.74 26.68
C TRP A 40 11.97 2.07 26.95
N GLU A 41 12.42 2.12 28.21
CA GLU A 41 13.60 1.39 28.68
C GLU A 41 13.43 -0.12 28.47
N ASP A 42 12.31 -0.71 28.91
CA ASP A 42 12.07 -2.14 28.79
C ASP A 42 12.06 -2.60 27.32
N LEU A 43 11.46 -1.83 26.41
CA LEU A 43 11.47 -2.11 24.97
C LEU A 43 12.86 -1.92 24.35
N LEU A 44 13.58 -0.84 24.71
CA LEU A 44 14.94 -0.62 24.22
C LEU A 44 15.86 -1.76 24.64
N VAL A 45 15.85 -2.13 25.92
CA VAL A 45 16.63 -3.25 26.46
C VAL A 45 16.25 -4.56 25.79
N TYR A 46 14.96 -4.78 25.50
CA TYR A 46 14.51 -5.95 24.77
C TYR A 46 15.21 -6.07 23.41
N PHE A 47 15.26 -4.99 22.63
CA PHE A 47 15.86 -4.99 21.30
C PHE A 47 17.39 -4.86 21.29
N LEU A 48 18.00 -4.24 22.29
CA LEU A 48 19.45 -4.11 22.39
C LEU A 48 20.15 -5.39 22.82
N ASN A 49 19.46 -6.31 23.49
CA ASN A 49 20.08 -7.55 23.98
C ASN A 49 20.02 -8.66 22.92
N PRO A 50 21.13 -9.05 22.28
CA PRO A 50 21.11 -10.04 21.20
C PRO A 50 20.65 -11.45 21.63
N SER A 51 20.65 -11.72 22.94
CA SER A 51 20.17 -12.99 23.51
C SER A 51 18.64 -13.05 23.64
N ASN A 52 17.95 -11.91 23.53
CA ASN A 52 16.49 -11.89 23.56
C ASN A 52 15.91 -12.41 22.24
N PRO A 53 14.71 -13.04 22.27
CA PRO A 53 14.11 -13.67 21.09
C PRO A 53 13.44 -12.66 20.14
N HIS A 54 14.04 -11.48 19.95
CA HIS A 54 13.56 -10.49 18.98
C HIS A 54 14.02 -10.79 17.55
N GLY A 55 14.99 -11.67 17.32
CA GLY A 55 15.33 -12.15 15.98
C GLY A 55 16.10 -11.17 15.08
N PHE A 56 16.60 -10.05 15.63
CA PHE A 56 17.51 -9.12 14.95
C PHE A 56 18.99 -9.43 15.20
N ASN A 57 19.32 -10.57 15.83
CA ASN A 57 20.67 -10.89 16.30
C ASN A 57 21.29 -9.68 17.04
N ALA A 58 22.49 -9.25 16.65
CA ALA A 58 23.15 -8.08 17.21
C ALA A 58 22.93 -6.79 16.39
N ASP A 59 22.09 -6.80 15.35
CA ASP A 59 22.04 -5.71 14.37
C ASP A 59 21.45 -4.41 14.95
N VAL A 60 20.46 -4.51 15.83
CA VAL A 60 19.92 -3.34 16.55
C VAL A 60 20.94 -2.76 17.53
N LEU A 61 21.65 -3.63 18.27
CA LEU A 61 22.74 -3.22 19.17
C LEU A 61 23.88 -2.56 18.38
N ALA A 62 24.25 -3.12 17.23
CA ALA A 62 25.28 -2.58 16.37
C ALA A 62 24.91 -1.18 15.87
N ALA A 63 23.68 -0.99 15.40
CA ALA A 63 23.18 0.31 14.96
C ALA A 63 23.16 1.34 16.10
N PHE A 64 22.73 0.93 17.29
CA PHE A 64 22.73 1.78 18.48
C PHE A 64 24.15 2.22 18.88
N LEU A 65 25.10 1.28 18.96
CA LEU A 65 26.49 1.58 19.28
C LEU A 65 27.19 2.39 18.17
N GLN A 66 26.82 2.15 16.91
CA GLN A 66 27.31 2.94 15.79
C GLN A 66 26.87 4.39 15.95
N ALA A 67 25.58 4.64 16.20
CA ALA A 67 25.06 5.99 16.44
C ALA A 67 25.83 6.67 17.58
N LEU A 68 26.02 5.97 18.71
CA LEU A 68 26.80 6.52 19.82
C LEU A 68 28.23 6.85 19.41
N SER A 69 28.94 5.95 18.71
CA SER A 69 30.33 6.19 18.28
C SER A 69 30.51 7.30 17.24
N GLU A 70 29.47 7.59 16.45
CA GLU A 70 29.49 8.64 15.42
C GLU A 70 29.01 10.00 15.94
N HIS A 71 28.47 10.04 17.16
CA HIS A 71 28.02 11.28 17.79
C HIS A 71 29.21 12.14 18.23
N GLU A 72 29.22 13.42 17.85
CA GLU A 72 30.37 14.32 18.05
C GLU A 72 30.82 14.50 19.50
N GLY A 73 29.92 14.29 20.46
CA GLY A 73 30.19 14.42 21.88
C GLY A 73 30.77 13.17 22.55
N THR A 74 30.74 12.00 21.90
CA THR A 74 31.22 10.75 22.49
C THR A 74 32.68 10.48 22.14
N SER A 75 33.30 9.63 22.95
CA SER A 75 34.66 9.12 22.79
C SER A 75 34.69 7.60 22.57
N LEU A 76 33.51 6.99 22.40
CA LEU A 76 33.36 5.56 22.18
C LEU A 76 33.97 5.17 20.83
N PRO A 77 34.92 4.22 20.77
CA PRO A 77 35.46 3.76 19.49
C PRO A 77 34.38 3.03 18.68
N PRO A 78 34.55 2.83 17.36
CA PRO A 78 33.64 2.01 16.58
C PRO A 78 33.63 0.54 17.09
N LEU A 79 32.52 0.12 17.68
CA LEU A 79 32.35 -1.22 18.25
C LEU A 79 31.61 -2.12 17.27
N ARG A 80 32.34 -3.01 16.58
CA ARG A 80 31.77 -3.86 15.51
C ARG A 80 32.03 -5.37 15.69
N HIS A 81 32.63 -5.78 16.80
CA HIS A 81 33.04 -7.16 17.02
C HIS A 81 32.52 -7.66 18.36
N GLU A 82 32.22 -8.97 18.42
CA GLU A 82 31.80 -9.68 19.64
C GLU A 82 30.54 -9.10 20.31
N LEU A 83 29.65 -8.51 19.50
CA LEU A 83 28.42 -7.90 20.00
C LEU A 83 27.47 -8.92 20.62
N GLU A 84 27.55 -10.20 20.23
CA GLU A 84 26.77 -11.29 20.81
C GLU A 84 27.14 -11.58 22.27
N GLN A 85 28.29 -11.10 22.74
CA GLN A 85 28.79 -11.27 24.11
C GLN A 85 28.53 -10.05 24.99
N VAL A 86 27.89 -9.00 24.47
CA VAL A 86 27.58 -7.79 25.22
C VAL A 86 26.46 -8.09 26.21
N GLU A 87 26.71 -7.77 27.47
CA GLU A 87 25.70 -7.80 28.51
C GLU A 87 24.87 -6.52 28.46
N VAL A 88 23.55 -6.68 28.42
CA VAL A 88 22.58 -5.59 28.46
C VAL A 88 21.75 -5.75 29.72
N GLN A 89 21.85 -4.78 30.61
CA GLN A 89 21.15 -4.78 31.90
C GLN A 89 20.31 -3.52 32.05
N SER A 90 19.22 -3.61 32.80
CA SER A 90 18.36 -2.49 33.13
C SER A 90 18.23 -2.30 34.64
N GLN A 91 17.96 -1.07 35.08
CA GLN A 91 17.88 -0.69 36.50
C GLN A 91 19.11 -1.13 37.32
N VAL A 92 20.29 -0.83 36.79
CA VAL A 92 21.53 -1.31 37.40
C VAL A 92 21.82 -0.48 38.65
N PRO A 93 21.97 -1.13 39.82
CA PRO A 93 22.12 -0.42 41.08
C PRO A 93 23.47 0.30 41.16
N THR A 94 23.40 1.58 41.49
CA THR A 94 24.48 2.31 42.16
C THR A 94 24.10 2.45 43.63
N GLY A 95 25.06 2.63 44.55
CA GLY A 95 24.74 2.75 45.98
C GLY A 95 23.67 3.79 46.34
N ASP A 96 23.38 4.73 45.43
CA ASP A 96 22.41 5.82 45.56
C ASP A 96 21.24 5.75 44.54
N GLY A 97 20.89 4.54 44.11
CA GLY A 97 19.75 4.24 43.23
C GLY A 97 20.16 3.66 41.87
N PRO A 98 19.23 3.04 41.14
CA PRO A 98 19.52 2.45 39.84
C PRO A 98 19.63 3.52 38.74
N PHE A 99 20.45 3.25 37.73
CA PHE A 99 20.39 3.94 36.43
C PHE A 99 19.72 3.03 35.39
N ASP A 100 19.26 3.61 34.29
CA ASP A 100 18.31 2.95 33.39
C ASP A 100 18.92 1.77 32.63
N ILE A 101 19.98 1.98 31.84
CA ILE A 101 20.54 0.91 30.99
C ILE A 101 22.06 0.84 31.10
N PHE A 102 22.58 -0.38 31.18
CA PHE A 102 24.00 -0.68 31.16
C PHE A 102 24.34 -1.62 30.01
N LEU A 103 25.23 -1.18 29.14
CA LEU A 103 25.83 -2.02 28.09
C LEU A 103 27.27 -2.30 28.46
N TRP A 104 27.66 -3.56 28.50
CA TRP A 104 28.99 -3.93 28.98
C TRP A 104 29.57 -5.09 28.17
N SER A 105 30.78 -4.89 27.62
CA SER A 105 31.67 -5.96 27.17
C SER A 105 32.83 -6.12 28.17
N LYS A 106 32.96 -7.33 28.71
CA LYS A 106 33.92 -7.64 29.78
C LYS A 106 35.34 -7.23 29.39
N ASP A 107 35.98 -6.46 30.28
CA ASP A 107 37.37 -5.97 30.14
C ASP A 107 37.65 -5.07 28.91
N ALA A 108 36.63 -4.72 28.10
CA ALA A 108 36.80 -3.95 26.87
C ALA A 108 36.16 -2.56 26.93
N TRP A 109 34.86 -2.48 27.23
CA TRP A 109 34.15 -1.21 27.29
C TRP A 109 32.83 -1.31 28.05
N TYR A 110 32.33 -0.17 28.53
CA TYR A 110 30.96 -0.06 29.04
C TYR A 110 30.29 1.26 28.64
N VAL A 111 28.96 1.25 28.56
CA VAL A 111 28.13 2.43 28.35
C VAL A 111 27.05 2.47 29.43
N VAL A 112 27.00 3.58 30.16
CA VAL A 112 25.93 3.89 31.13
C VAL A 112 24.94 4.81 30.45
N ILE A 113 23.66 4.49 30.46
CA ILE A 113 22.63 5.27 29.81
C ILE A 113 21.57 5.66 30.84
N GLU A 114 21.31 6.95 30.95
CA GLU A 114 20.14 7.51 31.63
C GLU A 114 19.17 8.00 30.54
N LEU A 115 17.93 7.54 30.58
CA LEU A 115 16.92 7.76 29.55
C LEU A 115 15.86 8.74 30.04
N LYS A 116 15.40 9.62 29.17
CA LYS A 116 14.26 10.52 29.41
C LYS A 116 13.29 10.53 28.24
N VAL A 117 12.00 10.68 28.54
CA VAL A 117 10.92 10.73 27.52
C VAL A 117 10.27 12.11 27.47
N ALA A 118 9.88 12.67 28.62
CA ALA A 118 9.10 13.91 28.66
C ALA A 118 9.68 14.97 29.60
N ALA A 119 10.26 14.57 30.73
CA ALA A 119 10.84 15.49 31.70
C ALA A 119 12.36 15.47 31.60
N ALA A 120 12.99 16.64 31.76
CA ALA A 120 14.43 16.70 31.95
C ALA A 120 14.84 16.03 33.29
N GLU A 121 16.13 15.74 33.44
CA GLU A 121 16.71 15.30 34.71
C GLU A 121 16.22 16.17 35.87
N THR A 122 15.70 15.53 36.92
CA THR A 122 15.34 16.22 38.16
C THR A 122 16.38 15.89 39.23
N GLY A 123 17.07 16.92 39.73
CA GLY A 123 18.08 16.77 40.79
C GLY A 123 19.50 16.56 40.25
N THR A 124 20.19 15.54 40.75
CA THR A 124 21.63 15.28 40.48
C THR A 124 21.89 13.83 40.10
N GLN A 125 20.93 13.16 39.46
CA GLN A 125 20.99 11.74 39.09
C GLN A 125 22.25 11.40 38.28
N THR A 126 22.49 12.13 37.19
CA THR A 126 23.65 11.89 36.31
C THR A 126 24.98 12.13 37.05
N ARG A 127 25.03 13.09 37.98
CA ARG A 127 26.23 13.30 38.83
C ARG A 127 26.49 12.13 39.77
N ARG A 128 25.43 11.60 40.40
CA ARG A 128 25.56 10.44 41.31
C ARG A 128 26.10 9.23 40.57
N TYR A 129 25.57 8.93 39.39
CA TYR A 129 25.99 7.77 38.60
C TYR A 129 27.41 7.93 38.05
N ALA A 130 27.79 9.14 37.63
CA ALA A 130 29.14 9.45 37.17
C ALA A 130 30.22 9.25 38.27
N GLN A 131 29.84 9.40 39.54
CA GLN A 131 30.70 9.27 40.72
C GLN A 131 30.59 7.91 41.42
N ALA A 132 29.70 7.03 40.95
CA ALA A 132 29.48 5.74 41.58
C ALA A 132 30.76 4.88 41.49
N PRO A 133 31.27 4.36 42.62
CA PRO A 133 32.47 3.50 42.61
C PRO A 133 32.19 2.11 42.02
N LYS A 134 30.90 1.74 41.92
CA LYS A 134 30.42 0.49 41.36
C LYS A 134 29.18 0.72 40.50
N LEU A 135 29.09 -0.02 39.40
CA LEU A 135 27.95 -0.08 38.50
C LEU A 135 27.51 -1.54 38.43
N GLY A 136 26.56 -1.93 39.27
CA GLY A 136 26.27 -3.35 39.51
C GLY A 136 27.49 -4.08 40.06
N GLU A 137 27.93 -5.11 39.35
CA GLU A 137 29.12 -5.89 39.71
C GLU A 137 30.45 -5.27 39.24
N LEU A 138 30.41 -4.29 38.32
CA LEU A 138 31.61 -3.63 37.82
C LEU A 138 32.19 -2.66 38.86
N VAL A 139 33.49 -2.77 39.14
CA VAL A 139 34.25 -1.79 39.95
C VAL A 139 34.92 -0.78 39.02
N VAL A 140 34.41 0.45 38.97
CA VAL A 140 34.77 1.45 37.96
C VAL A 140 36.28 1.73 37.90
N ASN A 141 36.92 1.88 39.06
CA ASN A 141 38.35 2.20 39.15
C ASN A 141 39.29 1.04 38.77
N GLN A 142 38.74 -0.15 38.50
CA GLN A 142 39.50 -1.33 38.07
C GLN A 142 39.30 -1.63 36.57
N HIS A 143 38.43 -0.91 35.88
CA HIS A 143 38.20 -1.04 34.45
C HIS A 143 39.20 -0.17 33.69
N GLU A 144 39.99 -0.78 32.80
CA GLU A 144 40.97 -0.07 31.97
C GLU A 144 40.47 0.18 30.54
N GLY A 145 39.30 -0.36 30.19
CA GLY A 145 38.69 -0.23 28.87
C GLY A 145 37.98 1.12 28.64
N ALA A 146 37.38 1.27 27.46
CA ALA A 146 36.62 2.49 27.15
C ALA A 146 35.36 2.60 28.03
N SER A 147 34.93 3.82 28.29
CA SER A 147 33.73 4.08 29.09
C SER A 147 32.99 5.29 28.55
N GLU A 148 31.67 5.18 28.40
CA GLU A 148 30.83 6.30 28.00
C GLU A 148 29.62 6.43 28.92
N TYR A 149 29.22 7.67 29.19
CA TYR A 149 27.99 7.97 29.92
C TYR A 149 27.09 8.79 29.01
N VAL A 150 25.89 8.29 28.74
CA VAL A 150 24.96 8.84 27.75
C VAL A 150 23.69 9.26 28.45
N TYR A 151 23.28 10.50 28.20
CA TYR A 151 21.97 11.01 28.60
C TYR A 151 21.10 11.05 27.35
N LEU A 152 20.24 10.04 27.21
CA LEU A 152 19.38 9.85 26.05
C LEU A 152 18.03 10.53 26.30
N ALA A 153 17.81 11.68 25.67
CA ALA A 153 16.64 12.50 25.92
C ALA A 153 16.11 13.16 24.63
N PRO A 154 14.88 13.70 24.60
CA PRO A 154 14.43 14.51 23.46
C PRO A 154 15.29 15.76 23.30
N ARG A 155 15.42 16.31 22.08
CA ARG A 155 16.14 17.58 21.86
C ARG A 155 15.61 18.75 22.69
N SER A 156 14.33 18.72 23.03
CA SER A 156 13.66 19.74 23.84
C SER A 156 13.92 19.60 25.35
N ALA A 157 14.51 18.50 25.81
CA ALA A 157 14.85 18.32 27.21
C ALA A 157 16.07 19.16 27.61
N GLY A 158 16.14 19.52 28.89
CA GLY A 158 17.34 20.13 29.46
C GLY A 158 18.51 19.14 29.49
N SER A 159 19.73 19.65 29.30
CA SER A 159 20.98 18.90 29.38
C SER A 159 21.17 18.18 30.70
N SER A 160 21.97 17.11 30.66
CA SER A 160 22.42 16.41 31.86
C SER A 160 23.17 17.35 32.82
N THR A 161 23.06 17.09 34.12
CA THR A 161 23.71 17.93 35.14
C THR A 161 25.20 17.64 35.34
N SER A 162 25.68 16.55 34.75
CA SER A 162 27.04 16.01 34.92
C SER A 162 27.86 16.16 33.64
N GLU A 163 29.02 16.82 33.71
CA GLU A 163 29.91 16.98 32.55
C GLU A 163 30.48 15.65 32.00
N LYS A 164 30.33 14.54 32.76
CA LYS A 164 30.72 13.21 32.30
C LYS A 164 29.70 12.61 31.31
N PHE A 165 28.45 13.06 31.35
CA PHE A 165 27.40 12.57 30.47
C PHE A 165 27.42 13.34 29.15
N VAL A 166 27.35 12.60 28.06
CA VAL A 166 27.13 13.12 26.71
C VAL A 166 25.64 13.11 26.44
N ASP A 167 25.08 14.29 26.19
CA ASP A 167 23.68 14.42 25.80
C ASP A 167 23.50 13.92 24.36
N VAL A 168 22.70 12.87 24.17
CA VAL A 168 22.37 12.31 22.86
C VAL A 168 20.86 12.38 22.70
N SER A 169 20.41 12.92 21.58
CA SER A 169 18.98 13.05 21.34
C SER A 169 18.35 11.77 20.77
N TRP A 170 17.10 11.45 21.14
CA TRP A 170 16.32 10.41 20.47
C TRP A 170 16.27 10.63 18.96
N GLU A 171 16.10 11.87 18.55
CA GLU A 171 16.02 12.27 17.15
C GLU A 171 17.32 12.00 16.37
N TYR A 172 18.47 11.95 17.05
CA TYR A 172 19.73 11.55 16.45
C TYR A 172 19.86 10.03 16.34
N LEU A 173 19.39 9.30 17.35
CA LEU A 173 19.49 7.83 17.41
C LEU A 173 18.54 7.13 16.43
N ILE A 174 17.30 7.62 16.32
CA ILE A 174 16.20 6.96 15.60
C ILE A 174 16.57 6.59 14.14
N PRO A 175 17.18 7.48 13.32
CA PRO A 175 17.56 7.13 11.95
C PRO A 175 18.46 5.89 11.83
N TYR A 176 19.34 5.64 12.81
CA TYR A 176 20.20 4.46 12.82
C TYR A 176 19.40 3.18 13.08
N LEU A 177 18.40 3.24 13.97
CA LEU A 177 17.52 2.09 14.26
C LEU A 177 16.57 1.81 13.10
N GLU A 178 16.09 2.86 12.41
CA GLU A 178 15.27 2.72 11.20
C GLU A 178 16.04 2.10 10.03
N GLU A 179 17.33 2.39 9.93
CA GLU A 179 18.18 1.78 8.89
C GLU A 179 18.23 0.25 9.03
N VAL A 180 18.13 -0.29 10.25
CA VAL A 180 18.03 -1.75 10.48
C VAL A 180 16.77 -2.32 9.85
N LEU A 181 15.63 -1.62 9.99
CA LEU A 181 14.36 -2.00 9.35
C LEU A 181 14.48 -1.92 7.81
N ARG A 182 15.10 -0.85 7.29
CA ARG A 182 15.20 -0.58 5.85
C ARG A 182 16.17 -1.50 5.10
N THR A 183 17.30 -1.85 5.69
CA THR A 183 18.35 -2.63 5.00
C THR A 183 18.14 -4.13 5.06
N SER A 184 17.22 -4.58 5.92
CA SER A 184 17.08 -5.99 6.25
C SER A 184 15.71 -6.57 5.84
N TYR A 185 15.08 -5.99 4.81
CA TYR A 185 13.79 -6.46 4.30
C TYR A 185 13.85 -7.95 3.94
N GLY A 186 12.99 -8.75 4.60
CA GLY A 186 12.91 -10.20 4.43
C GLY A 186 13.96 -11.01 5.21
N GLN A 187 14.87 -10.37 5.94
CA GLN A 187 15.91 -11.04 6.73
C GLN A 187 15.44 -11.43 8.13
N TYR A 188 14.54 -10.65 8.74
CA TYR A 188 14.05 -10.88 10.10
C TYR A 188 12.57 -11.30 10.12
N PRO A 189 12.10 -11.98 11.19
CA PRO A 189 10.68 -12.32 11.31
C PRO A 189 9.77 -11.09 11.24
N SER A 190 8.68 -11.17 10.47
CA SER A 190 7.75 -10.05 10.27
C SER A 190 7.19 -9.49 11.58
N LYS A 191 6.94 -10.37 12.56
CA LYS A 191 6.50 -9.95 13.90
C LYS A 191 7.54 -9.08 14.59
N SER A 192 8.81 -9.44 14.52
CA SER A 192 9.90 -8.68 15.12
C SER A 192 10.07 -7.32 14.47
N HIS A 193 9.98 -7.28 13.13
CA HIS A 193 9.97 -6.04 12.36
C HIS A 193 8.85 -5.11 12.81
N ALA A 194 7.61 -5.62 12.89
CA ALA A 194 6.46 -4.86 13.35
C ALA A 194 6.62 -4.34 14.79
N GLN A 195 7.18 -5.14 15.70
CA GLN A 195 7.40 -4.72 17.09
C GLN A 195 8.46 -3.61 17.21
N LEU A 196 9.55 -3.67 16.45
CA LEU A 196 10.55 -2.60 16.45
C LEU A 196 9.99 -1.34 15.79
N ALA A 197 9.29 -1.46 14.66
CA ALA A 197 8.62 -0.34 14.02
C ALA A 197 7.61 0.35 14.96
N ASP A 198 6.74 -0.41 15.62
CA ASP A 198 5.77 0.11 16.61
C ASP A 198 6.46 0.85 17.77
N TYR A 199 7.60 0.35 18.23
CA TYR A 199 8.41 1.03 19.24
C TYR A 199 9.01 2.35 18.74
N LEU A 200 9.59 2.38 17.53
CA LEU A 200 10.15 3.61 16.95
C LEU A 200 9.06 4.64 16.65
N ASP A 201 7.89 4.20 16.16
CA ASP A 201 6.73 5.05 15.93
C ASP A 201 6.21 5.61 17.26
N THR A 202 6.25 4.86 18.37
CA THR A 202 5.88 5.38 19.71
C THR A 202 6.76 6.57 20.07
N ILE A 203 8.07 6.44 19.82
CA ILE A 203 9.04 7.50 20.11
C ILE A 203 8.73 8.74 19.27
N LYS A 204 8.56 8.55 17.96
CA LYS A 204 8.30 9.65 17.02
C LYS A 204 7.01 10.40 17.35
N GLN A 205 5.92 9.68 17.57
CA GLN A 205 4.62 10.26 17.89
C GLN A 205 4.66 10.99 19.24
N THR A 206 5.25 10.36 20.28
CA THR A 206 5.30 10.96 21.61
C THR A 206 6.15 12.23 21.66
N LEU A 207 7.22 12.27 20.88
CA LEU A 207 8.14 13.42 20.82
C LEU A 207 7.77 14.45 19.73
N ASN A 208 6.64 14.26 19.03
CA ASN A 208 6.21 15.09 17.90
C ASN A 208 7.32 15.28 16.84
N MET A 209 8.00 14.20 16.47
CA MET A 209 9.09 14.22 15.49
C MET A 209 8.60 14.39 14.03
N ASP A 210 7.32 14.73 13.83
CA ASP A 210 6.61 14.76 12.54
C ASP A 210 6.81 16.02 11.69
N GLU A 211 7.87 16.82 11.93
CA GLU A 211 8.34 17.73 10.88
C GLU A 211 9.14 16.95 9.82
N PHE A 212 8.40 16.33 8.90
CA PHE A 212 8.78 16.10 7.51
C PHE A 212 9.98 15.16 7.25
N THR A 213 9.92 13.88 7.65
CA THR A 213 10.90 12.85 7.19
C THR A 213 10.35 11.44 6.91
N THR A 214 9.09 11.14 7.23
CA THR A 214 8.58 9.75 7.17
C THR A 214 7.94 9.43 5.82
N ILE A 215 8.28 8.25 5.28
CA ILE A 215 7.52 7.61 4.20
C ILE A 215 6.06 7.52 4.65
N SER A 216 5.12 7.97 3.82
CA SER A 216 3.71 8.05 4.19
C SER A 216 3.18 6.67 4.61
N GLU A 217 2.24 6.61 5.55
CA GLU A 217 1.63 5.35 6.00
C GLU A 217 1.03 4.57 4.81
N GLU A 218 0.52 5.26 3.79
CA GLU A 218 0.05 4.64 2.55
C GLU A 218 1.17 3.93 1.78
N THR A 219 2.41 4.44 1.86
CA THR A 219 3.57 3.83 1.22
C THR A 219 4.11 2.66 2.03
N LYS A 220 4.06 2.72 3.37
CA LYS A 220 4.33 1.55 4.23
C LYS A 220 3.29 0.45 3.98
N LEU A 221 2.00 0.81 3.97
CA LEU A 221 0.89 -0.10 3.68
C LEU A 221 1.00 -0.69 2.26
N TYR A 222 1.31 0.13 1.26
CA TYR A 222 1.56 -0.35 -0.10
C TYR A 222 2.68 -1.38 -0.11
N THR A 223 3.76 -1.16 0.64
CA THR A 223 4.90 -2.09 0.71
C THR A 223 4.52 -3.40 1.42
N ASP A 224 3.83 -3.33 2.56
CA ASP A 224 3.40 -4.50 3.34
C ASP A 224 2.41 -5.38 2.59
N TYR A 225 1.55 -4.76 1.77
CA TYR A 225 0.53 -5.45 1.00
C TYR A 225 0.87 -5.60 -0.49
N ALA A 226 2.05 -5.18 -0.95
CA ALA A 226 2.43 -5.19 -2.37
C ALA A 226 2.24 -6.57 -3.00
N ASP A 227 2.71 -7.62 -2.34
CA ASP A 227 2.58 -9.00 -2.82
C ASP A 227 1.13 -9.49 -2.82
N THR A 228 0.32 -9.02 -1.87
CA THR A 228 -1.11 -9.35 -1.83
C THR A 228 -1.87 -8.62 -2.94
N ILE A 229 -1.58 -7.33 -3.15
CA ILE A 229 -2.13 -6.53 -4.25
C ILE A 229 -1.74 -7.15 -5.59
N ASN A 230 -0.47 -7.53 -5.78
CA ASN A 230 0.01 -8.17 -7.00
C ASN A 230 -0.71 -9.50 -7.25
N ARG A 231 -0.85 -10.37 -6.23
CA ARG A 231 -1.61 -11.63 -6.37
C ARG A 231 -3.09 -11.39 -6.70
N LEU A 232 -3.72 -10.37 -6.10
CA LEU A 232 -5.11 -10.02 -6.40
C LEU A 232 -5.26 -9.48 -7.83
N ILE A 233 -4.32 -8.66 -8.30
CA ILE A 233 -4.28 -8.17 -9.69
C ILE A 233 -4.08 -9.35 -10.66
N GLU A 234 -3.15 -10.27 -10.37
CA GLU A 234 -2.92 -11.46 -11.18
C GLU A 234 -4.17 -12.34 -11.24
N ALA A 235 -4.79 -12.64 -10.10
CA ALA A 235 -6.03 -13.42 -10.04
C ALA A 235 -7.17 -12.75 -10.82
N TYR A 236 -7.33 -11.42 -10.67
CA TYR A 236 -8.32 -10.65 -11.42
C TYR A 236 -8.09 -10.73 -12.94
N GLU A 237 -6.85 -10.57 -13.39
CA GLU A 237 -6.49 -10.65 -14.81
C GLU A 237 -6.69 -12.06 -15.37
N ASP A 238 -6.35 -13.09 -14.59
CA ASP A 238 -6.55 -14.49 -14.97
C ASP A 238 -8.04 -14.85 -15.06
N ASP A 239 -8.85 -14.43 -14.10
CA ASP A 239 -10.29 -14.69 -14.10
C ASP A 239 -11.01 -13.92 -15.21
N ARG A 240 -10.61 -12.67 -15.46
CA ARG A 240 -11.12 -11.92 -16.62
C ARG A 240 -10.75 -12.61 -17.93
N ALA A 241 -9.53 -13.12 -18.06
CA ALA A 241 -9.12 -13.85 -19.26
C ALA A 241 -9.92 -15.14 -19.47
N LYS A 242 -10.24 -15.88 -18.39
CA LYS A 242 -11.13 -17.06 -18.45
C LYS A 242 -12.52 -16.67 -18.95
N ILE A 243 -13.10 -15.58 -18.43
CA ILE A 243 -14.41 -15.10 -18.86
C ILE A 243 -14.40 -14.72 -20.35
N PHE A 244 -13.40 -13.97 -20.82
CA PHE A 244 -13.31 -13.62 -22.25
C PHE A 244 -13.13 -14.83 -23.17
N ASN A 245 -12.28 -15.78 -22.78
CA ASN A 245 -12.11 -17.01 -23.55
C ASN A 245 -13.41 -17.85 -23.59
N HIS A 246 -14.18 -17.85 -22.50
CA HIS A 246 -15.46 -18.55 -22.46
C HIS A 246 -16.54 -17.81 -23.28
N LEU A 247 -16.62 -16.48 -23.20
CA LEU A 247 -17.48 -15.66 -24.07
C LEU A 247 -17.20 -15.94 -25.55
N GLN A 248 -15.93 -15.96 -25.95
CA GLN A 248 -15.53 -16.32 -27.31
C GLN A 248 -16.02 -17.72 -27.70
N THR A 249 -15.81 -18.69 -26.81
CA THR A 249 -16.15 -20.09 -27.06
C THR A 249 -17.66 -20.25 -27.26
N VAL A 250 -18.44 -19.75 -26.30
CA VAL A 250 -19.91 -19.81 -26.33
C VAL A 250 -20.45 -19.07 -27.57
N PHE A 251 -19.94 -17.87 -27.87
CA PHE A 251 -20.33 -17.14 -29.08
C PHE A 251 -20.11 -17.97 -30.35
N LEU A 252 -18.90 -18.53 -30.54
CA LEU A 252 -18.54 -19.31 -31.73
C LEU A 252 -19.23 -20.68 -31.82
N ASP A 253 -19.63 -21.25 -30.69
CA ASP A 253 -20.39 -22.49 -30.63
C ASP A 253 -21.88 -22.27 -30.96
N GLU A 254 -22.43 -21.09 -30.65
CA GLU A 254 -23.81 -20.71 -30.94
C GLU A 254 -24.01 -20.05 -32.32
N LEU A 255 -22.95 -19.85 -33.12
CA LEU A 255 -23.07 -19.35 -34.49
C LEU A 255 -23.80 -20.37 -35.39
N GLU A 256 -24.91 -19.97 -36.00
CA GLU A 256 -25.59 -20.76 -37.05
C GLU A 256 -24.81 -20.79 -38.38
N SER A 257 -23.91 -19.82 -38.60
CA SER A 257 -23.12 -19.64 -39.83
C SER A 257 -21.68 -20.19 -39.69
N PRO A 258 -20.96 -20.44 -40.81
CA PRO A 258 -19.58 -20.89 -40.76
C PRO A 258 -18.71 -19.90 -40.00
N ARG A 259 -17.90 -20.41 -39.06
CA ARG A 259 -16.92 -19.60 -38.29
C ARG A 259 -15.99 -18.78 -39.18
N GLU A 260 -15.77 -19.21 -40.42
CA GLU A 260 -14.93 -18.55 -41.43
C GLU A 260 -15.42 -17.14 -41.81
N GLY A 261 -16.70 -16.80 -41.57
CA GLY A 261 -17.27 -15.47 -41.85
C GLY A 261 -16.98 -14.40 -40.79
N TRP A 262 -16.33 -14.77 -39.69
CA TRP A 262 -16.13 -13.91 -38.53
C TRP A 262 -14.66 -13.65 -38.22
N VAL A 263 -14.36 -12.39 -37.89
CA VAL A 263 -13.12 -11.99 -37.23
C VAL A 263 -13.41 -11.87 -35.74
N VAL A 264 -12.60 -12.58 -34.94
CA VAL A 264 -12.58 -12.42 -33.49
C VAL A 264 -11.25 -11.81 -33.10
N ASN A 265 -11.28 -10.58 -32.58
CA ASN A 265 -10.10 -9.97 -31.99
C ASN A 265 -10.25 -10.02 -30.46
N ASN A 266 -9.66 -11.07 -29.87
CA ASN A 266 -9.65 -11.27 -28.44
C ASN A 266 -8.27 -10.89 -27.89
N SER A 267 -8.25 -9.81 -27.11
CA SER A 267 -7.17 -9.49 -26.20
C SER A 267 -7.69 -9.73 -24.78
N PRO A 268 -7.46 -10.91 -24.17
CA PRO A 268 -8.07 -11.27 -22.89
C PRO A 268 -7.74 -10.32 -21.71
N LYS A 269 -6.81 -9.39 -21.92
CA LYS A 269 -6.42 -8.35 -20.96
C LYS A 269 -6.96 -6.96 -21.30
N ARG A 270 -7.73 -6.79 -22.37
CA ARG A 270 -8.17 -5.47 -22.86
C ARG A 270 -9.58 -5.46 -23.40
N TYR A 271 -9.89 -6.34 -24.35
CA TYR A 271 -11.17 -6.35 -25.05
C TYR A 271 -11.39 -7.67 -25.77
N ILE A 272 -12.65 -7.97 -26.06
CA ILE A 272 -13.02 -8.93 -27.07
C ILE A 272 -14.00 -8.24 -28.02
N ASN A 273 -13.78 -8.42 -29.32
CA ASN A 273 -14.78 -8.03 -30.30
C ASN A 273 -15.02 -9.12 -31.34
N PHE A 274 -16.25 -9.11 -31.85
CA PHE A 274 -16.74 -10.00 -32.89
C PHE A 274 -17.21 -9.16 -34.06
N ALA A 275 -16.66 -9.37 -35.24
CA ALA A 275 -17.07 -8.66 -36.46
C ALA A 275 -17.22 -9.65 -37.60
N LYS A 276 -18.15 -9.41 -38.53
CA LYS A 276 -18.15 -10.11 -39.82
C LYS A 276 -16.99 -9.59 -40.68
N ASN A 277 -16.44 -10.44 -41.55
CA ASN A 277 -15.27 -10.09 -42.36
C ASN A 277 -15.47 -8.83 -43.23
N ASP A 278 -16.68 -8.61 -43.71
CA ASP A 278 -17.09 -7.51 -44.57
C ASP A 278 -17.35 -6.19 -43.81
N TRP A 279 -17.38 -6.22 -42.47
CA TRP A 279 -17.67 -5.06 -41.63
C TRP A 279 -16.44 -4.23 -41.24
N GLY A 280 -15.24 -4.63 -41.66
CA GLY A 280 -13.98 -3.98 -41.25
C GLY A 280 -13.59 -2.72 -42.03
N ASN A 281 -14.28 -2.39 -43.14
CA ASN A 281 -13.94 -1.26 -44.00
C ASN A 281 -15.16 -0.70 -44.75
N VAL A 282 -16.23 -0.38 -44.01
CA VAL A 282 -17.44 0.22 -44.56
C VAL A 282 -17.17 1.68 -44.88
N ALA A 283 -17.63 2.18 -46.04
CA ALA A 283 -17.40 3.57 -46.47
C ALA A 283 -15.93 4.04 -46.40
N GLY A 284 -14.98 3.13 -46.64
CA GLY A 284 -13.55 3.41 -46.73
C GLY A 284 -12.79 3.49 -45.40
N SER A 285 -13.45 3.50 -44.24
CA SER A 285 -12.75 3.33 -42.95
C SER A 285 -13.63 2.95 -41.74
N VAL A 286 -14.95 2.94 -41.88
CA VAL A 286 -15.87 2.62 -40.78
C VAL A 286 -15.76 1.14 -40.43
N ARG A 287 -15.66 0.86 -39.13
CA ARG A 287 -15.67 -0.50 -38.59
C ARG A 287 -16.95 -0.71 -37.79
N ILE A 288 -17.57 -1.87 -37.98
CA ILE A 288 -18.75 -2.30 -37.22
C ILE A 288 -18.39 -3.58 -36.49
N GLU A 289 -18.65 -3.63 -35.18
CA GLU A 289 -18.32 -4.78 -34.35
C GLU A 289 -19.19 -4.90 -33.11
N TYR A 290 -19.32 -6.12 -32.61
CA TYR A 290 -19.89 -6.40 -31.31
C TYR A 290 -18.80 -6.44 -30.25
N GLU A 291 -18.96 -5.69 -29.17
CA GLU A 291 -17.96 -5.58 -28.11
C GLU A 291 -18.54 -5.92 -26.72
N PRO A 292 -18.35 -7.15 -26.24
CA PRO A 292 -18.54 -7.47 -24.84
C PRO A 292 -17.42 -6.90 -23.96
N HIS A 293 -17.79 -6.14 -22.93
CA HIS A 293 -16.88 -5.66 -21.89
C HIS A 293 -17.24 -6.28 -20.54
N VAL A 294 -16.27 -6.92 -19.90
CA VAL A 294 -16.44 -7.51 -18.57
C VAL A 294 -15.98 -6.51 -17.51
N HIS A 295 -16.88 -6.15 -16.59
CA HIS A 295 -16.60 -5.26 -15.47
C HIS A 295 -16.74 -6.04 -14.16
N LEU A 296 -15.63 -6.51 -13.59
CA LEU A 296 -15.60 -7.25 -12.33
C LEU A 296 -15.43 -6.34 -11.10
N ASN A 297 -14.96 -5.11 -11.30
CA ASN A 297 -14.57 -4.17 -10.25
C ASN A 297 -15.70 -3.22 -9.80
N ARG A 298 -16.96 -3.58 -10.08
CA ARG A 298 -18.14 -2.79 -9.73
C ARG A 298 -18.86 -3.46 -8.57
N ASP A 299 -19.60 -2.68 -7.77
CA ASP A 299 -20.53 -3.21 -6.76
C ASP A 299 -21.53 -4.22 -7.35
N HIS A 300 -21.77 -4.09 -8.66
CA HIS A 300 -22.55 -5.01 -9.48
C HIS A 300 -21.72 -5.43 -10.70
N PRO A 301 -21.04 -6.59 -10.65
CA PRO A 301 -20.33 -7.12 -11.80
C PRO A 301 -21.26 -7.33 -12.99
N GLU A 302 -20.78 -7.02 -14.20
CA GLU A 302 -21.60 -7.10 -15.41
C GLU A 302 -20.78 -7.42 -16.67
N ILE A 303 -21.46 -8.01 -17.64
CA ILE A 303 -21.03 -8.09 -19.03
C ILE A 303 -21.82 -7.04 -19.80
N ARG A 304 -21.12 -5.97 -20.21
CA ARG A 304 -21.71 -4.91 -21.02
C ARG A 304 -21.54 -5.24 -22.49
N LEU A 305 -22.64 -5.53 -23.16
CA LEU A 305 -22.69 -5.80 -24.58
C LEU A 305 -22.81 -4.50 -25.36
N ARG A 306 -22.14 -4.41 -26.50
CA ARG A 306 -22.20 -3.25 -27.38
C ARG A 306 -22.27 -3.67 -28.84
N LEU A 307 -22.98 -2.86 -29.63
CA LEU A 307 -22.73 -2.72 -31.06
C LEU A 307 -21.99 -1.40 -31.25
N ASP A 308 -20.75 -1.47 -31.71
CA ASP A 308 -19.97 -0.30 -32.08
C ASP A 308 -19.96 -0.08 -33.60
N ILE A 309 -20.04 1.19 -33.96
CA ILE A 309 -19.90 1.72 -35.32
C ILE A 309 -18.93 2.90 -35.16
N GLU A 310 -17.67 2.68 -35.52
CA GLU A 310 -16.56 3.58 -35.20
C GLU A 310 -15.78 4.06 -36.43
N ASN A 311 -14.72 4.84 -36.20
CA ASN A 311 -13.87 5.51 -37.21
C ASN A 311 -14.55 6.63 -38.03
N THR A 312 -13.79 7.17 -38.99
CA THR A 312 -14.18 8.32 -39.81
C THR A 312 -15.36 7.95 -40.72
N GLY A 313 -16.42 8.75 -40.69
CA GLY A 313 -17.65 8.48 -41.45
C GLY A 313 -18.74 7.74 -40.66
N LYS A 314 -18.48 7.33 -39.41
CA LYS A 314 -19.44 6.58 -38.59
C LYS A 314 -20.81 7.24 -38.43
N GLN A 315 -20.87 8.58 -38.43
CA GLN A 315 -22.12 9.30 -38.25
C GLN A 315 -23.09 9.11 -39.42
N GLU A 316 -22.57 8.94 -40.64
CA GLU A 316 -23.39 8.63 -41.82
C GLU A 316 -23.98 7.23 -41.72
N ILE A 317 -23.14 6.24 -41.37
CA ILE A 317 -23.56 4.85 -41.18
C ILE A 317 -24.58 4.72 -40.03
N ARG A 318 -24.33 5.37 -38.89
CA ARG A 318 -25.26 5.39 -37.75
C ARG A 318 -26.60 6.04 -38.12
N LYS A 319 -26.57 7.12 -38.89
CA LYS A 319 -27.78 7.78 -39.38
C LYS A 319 -28.56 6.86 -40.32
N GLU A 320 -27.90 6.25 -41.31
CA GLU A 320 -28.55 5.34 -42.26
C GLU A 320 -29.13 4.12 -41.55
N PHE A 321 -28.39 3.54 -40.60
CA PHE A 321 -28.88 2.45 -39.77
C PHE A 321 -30.11 2.86 -38.94
N ASN A 322 -30.08 4.04 -38.32
CA ASN A 322 -31.23 4.56 -37.58
C ASN A 322 -32.45 4.83 -38.46
N GLU A 323 -32.26 5.25 -39.71
CA GLU A 323 -33.33 5.49 -40.68
C GLU A 323 -33.94 4.19 -41.22
N LYS A 324 -33.17 3.10 -41.24
CA LYS A 324 -33.64 1.76 -41.63
C LYS A 324 -34.47 1.07 -40.56
N LEU A 325 -34.16 1.29 -39.29
CA LEU A 325 -34.96 0.79 -38.17
C LEU A 325 -36.30 1.52 -38.10
N ASP A 326 -37.39 0.78 -38.18
CA ASP A 326 -38.72 1.35 -37.97
C ASP A 326 -39.00 1.61 -36.47
N GLU A 327 -40.13 2.25 -36.16
CA GLU A 327 -40.46 2.56 -34.77
C GLU A 327 -40.72 1.31 -33.93
N ALA A 328 -41.31 0.26 -34.53
CA ALA A 328 -41.58 -0.99 -33.83
C ALA A 328 -40.29 -1.72 -33.46
N GLU A 329 -39.27 -1.67 -34.31
CA GLU A 329 -37.95 -2.25 -34.07
C GLU A 329 -37.16 -1.49 -33.02
N ARG A 330 -37.22 -0.15 -33.06
CA ARG A 330 -36.62 0.69 -32.01
C ARG A 330 -37.28 0.43 -30.65
N ASP A 331 -38.60 0.28 -30.63
CA ASP A 331 -39.32 -0.07 -29.41
C ASP A 331 -39.01 -1.49 -28.95
N ALA A 332 -38.84 -2.45 -29.86
CA ALA A 332 -38.41 -3.80 -29.52
C ALA A 332 -37.02 -3.82 -28.86
N LEU A 333 -36.07 -3.07 -29.40
CA LEU A 333 -34.73 -2.91 -28.81
C LEU A 333 -34.81 -2.30 -27.40
N ARG A 334 -35.58 -1.21 -27.22
CA ARG A 334 -35.76 -0.57 -25.90
C ARG A 334 -36.46 -1.47 -24.90
N ASN A 335 -37.48 -2.21 -25.32
CA ASN A 335 -38.19 -3.17 -24.46
C ASN A 335 -37.32 -4.38 -24.08
N ALA A 336 -36.29 -4.67 -24.88
CA ALA A 336 -35.25 -5.63 -24.57
C ALA A 336 -34.05 -4.98 -23.84
N ASP A 337 -34.23 -3.80 -23.22
CA ASP A 337 -33.23 -3.07 -22.45
C ASP A 337 -31.97 -2.66 -23.23
N TRP A 338 -32.06 -2.52 -24.56
CA TRP A 338 -31.01 -1.91 -25.36
C TRP A 338 -31.14 -0.39 -25.38
N GLU A 339 -30.04 0.29 -25.07
CA GLU A 339 -29.93 1.74 -25.07
C GLU A 339 -29.22 2.22 -26.32
N PHE A 340 -29.81 3.21 -27.00
CA PHE A 340 -29.13 3.97 -28.06
C PHE A 340 -28.22 5.01 -27.42
N VAL A 341 -26.94 4.98 -27.77
CA VAL A 341 -25.92 5.85 -27.19
C VAL A 341 -25.34 6.74 -28.28
N ASP A 342 -25.39 8.06 -28.10
CA ASP A 342 -24.70 9.02 -28.96
C ASP A 342 -23.25 9.23 -28.49
N GLY A 343 -22.51 8.12 -28.40
CA GLY A 343 -21.16 8.07 -27.85
C GLY A 343 -20.10 7.87 -28.93
N SER A 344 -18.85 8.20 -28.62
CA SER A 344 -17.73 8.02 -29.55
C SER A 344 -17.47 6.56 -29.95
N TYR A 345 -17.85 5.57 -29.13
CA TYR A 345 -17.42 4.16 -29.25
C TYR A 345 -18.55 3.14 -29.04
N ALA A 346 -19.80 3.57 -28.99
CA ALA A 346 -20.93 2.64 -28.94
C ALA A 346 -22.13 3.27 -29.61
N TYR A 347 -22.91 2.44 -30.30
CA TYR A 347 -24.19 2.83 -30.87
C TYR A 347 -25.36 2.23 -30.10
N LEU A 348 -25.29 0.93 -29.78
CA LEU A 348 -26.22 0.25 -28.86
C LEU A 348 -25.46 -0.34 -27.69
N THR A 349 -26.02 -0.27 -26.49
CA THR A 349 -25.46 -0.94 -25.31
C THR A 349 -26.51 -1.61 -24.46
N LYS A 350 -26.15 -2.74 -23.84
CA LYS A 350 -26.94 -3.43 -22.83
C LYS A 350 -26.02 -3.96 -21.74
N SER A 351 -26.44 -3.86 -20.48
CA SER A 351 -25.74 -4.46 -19.34
C SER A 351 -26.42 -5.76 -18.92
N VAL A 352 -25.63 -6.83 -18.82
CA VAL A 352 -26.09 -8.13 -18.33
C VAL A 352 -25.39 -8.40 -16.99
N PRO A 353 -26.13 -8.60 -15.88
CA PRO A 353 -25.53 -8.93 -14.59
C PRO A 353 -24.65 -10.18 -14.66
N LEU A 354 -23.47 -10.11 -14.05
CA LEU A 354 -22.54 -11.22 -13.94
C LEU A 354 -22.57 -11.78 -12.52
N ASP A 355 -23.08 -13.01 -12.40
CA ASP A 355 -22.93 -13.79 -11.18
C ASP A 355 -21.50 -14.33 -11.12
N VAL A 356 -20.71 -13.83 -10.19
CA VAL A 356 -19.31 -14.24 -10.02
C VAL A 356 -19.16 -15.63 -9.42
N ASP A 357 -20.19 -16.14 -8.74
CA ASP A 357 -20.23 -17.50 -8.22
C ASP A 357 -20.66 -18.50 -9.31
N GLN A 358 -21.42 -18.05 -10.30
CA GLN A 358 -21.91 -18.84 -11.45
C GLN A 358 -21.68 -18.14 -12.81
N PRO A 359 -20.43 -17.82 -13.19
CA PRO A 359 -20.15 -16.97 -14.35
C PRO A 359 -20.57 -17.59 -15.68
N VAL A 360 -20.62 -18.92 -15.77
CA VAL A 360 -21.02 -19.65 -16.99
C VAL A 360 -22.46 -19.32 -17.39
N ASP A 361 -23.39 -19.27 -16.45
CA ASP A 361 -24.81 -19.00 -16.73
C ASP A 361 -25.02 -17.55 -17.20
N SER A 362 -24.33 -16.60 -16.56
CA SER A 362 -24.30 -15.20 -17.00
C SER A 362 -23.69 -15.03 -18.39
N ILE A 363 -22.65 -15.80 -18.73
CA ILE A 363 -22.02 -15.76 -20.05
C ILE A 363 -22.98 -16.29 -21.11
N HIS A 364 -23.65 -17.42 -20.88
CA HIS A 364 -24.67 -17.92 -21.79
C HIS A 364 -25.81 -16.91 -21.96
N HIS A 365 -26.28 -16.31 -20.87
CA HIS A 365 -27.32 -15.29 -20.95
C HIS A 365 -26.85 -14.06 -21.75
N ALA A 366 -25.60 -13.62 -21.57
CA ALA A 366 -25.03 -12.51 -22.33
C ALA A 366 -24.93 -12.83 -23.83
N ILE A 367 -24.48 -14.03 -24.20
CA ILE A 367 -24.41 -14.44 -25.61
C ILE A 367 -25.81 -14.59 -26.21
N GLN A 368 -26.79 -15.11 -25.46
CA GLN A 368 -28.18 -15.15 -25.91
C GLN A 368 -28.71 -13.75 -26.24
N ASN A 369 -28.50 -12.76 -25.35
CA ASN A 369 -28.88 -11.37 -25.60
C ASN A 369 -28.17 -10.79 -26.83
N LEU A 370 -26.89 -11.14 -27.04
CA LEU A 370 -26.14 -10.71 -28.21
C LEU A 370 -26.70 -11.34 -29.50
N ASN A 371 -27.09 -12.62 -29.47
CA ASN A 371 -27.69 -13.31 -30.59
C ASN A 371 -29.09 -12.76 -30.94
N GLU A 372 -29.89 -12.42 -29.93
CA GLU A 372 -31.17 -11.73 -30.12
C GLU A 372 -30.97 -10.35 -30.78
N LEU A 373 -29.97 -9.58 -30.32
CA LEU A 373 -29.61 -8.32 -30.99
C LEU A 373 -29.23 -8.55 -32.44
N ARG A 374 -28.33 -9.51 -32.70
CA ARG A 374 -27.85 -9.86 -34.05
C ARG A 374 -29.00 -10.14 -35.00
N ALA A 375 -29.96 -10.96 -34.58
CA ALA A 375 -31.13 -11.29 -35.39
C ALA A 375 -31.96 -10.04 -35.77
N MET A 376 -32.01 -9.02 -34.91
CA MET A 376 -32.72 -7.76 -35.19
C MET A 376 -31.92 -6.81 -36.08
N VAL A 377 -30.60 -6.70 -35.89
CA VAL A 377 -29.81 -5.61 -36.49
C VAL A 377 -29.00 -6.02 -37.71
N GLU A 378 -28.54 -7.27 -37.80
CA GLU A 378 -27.67 -7.71 -38.89
C GLU A 378 -28.27 -7.52 -40.28
N PRO A 379 -29.57 -7.79 -40.55
CA PRO A 379 -30.14 -7.60 -41.89
C PRO A 379 -29.99 -6.16 -42.42
N TYR A 380 -30.12 -5.17 -41.53
CA TYR A 380 -29.98 -3.76 -41.87
C TYR A 380 -28.52 -3.35 -42.02
N ILE A 381 -27.64 -3.84 -41.15
CA ILE A 381 -26.20 -3.58 -41.25
C ILE A 381 -25.64 -4.18 -42.54
N ASP A 382 -26.00 -5.43 -42.87
CA ASP A 382 -25.53 -6.12 -44.07
C ASP A 382 -26.00 -5.39 -45.35
N GLU A 383 -27.21 -4.83 -45.37
CA GLU A 383 -27.69 -4.00 -46.50
C GLU A 383 -26.85 -2.71 -46.68
N ILE A 384 -26.52 -2.04 -45.57
CA ILE A 384 -25.66 -0.84 -45.58
C ILE A 384 -24.25 -1.20 -46.05
N VAL A 385 -23.68 -2.27 -45.51
CA VAL A 385 -22.35 -2.76 -45.90
C VAL A 385 -22.31 -3.05 -47.40
N ALA A 386 -23.29 -3.78 -47.93
CA ALA A 386 -23.38 -4.10 -49.35
C ALA A 386 -23.47 -2.83 -50.24
N LYS A 387 -24.23 -1.81 -49.81
CA LYS A 387 -24.33 -0.53 -50.53
C LYS A 387 -22.96 0.16 -50.66
N TYR A 388 -22.19 0.24 -49.57
CA TYR A 388 -20.90 0.93 -49.58
C TYR A 388 -19.79 0.12 -50.23
N GLN A 389 -19.88 -1.21 -50.24
CA GLN A 389 -18.94 -2.07 -50.97
C GLN A 389 -19.15 -1.96 -52.49
N ASN A 390 -20.40 -1.94 -52.95
CA ASN A 390 -20.73 -1.79 -54.38
C ASN A 390 -20.47 -0.37 -54.93
N SER A 391 -20.20 0.61 -54.06
CA SER A 391 -19.91 2.00 -54.44
C SER A 391 -18.41 2.31 -54.53
N ALA A 392 -17.55 1.34 -54.18
CA ALA A 392 -16.10 1.47 -54.17
C ALA A 392 -15.39 0.83 -55.38
N ASP A 393 -16.16 0.14 -56.24
CA ASP A 393 -15.78 -0.29 -57.59
C ASP A 393 -16.25 0.75 -58.63
#